data_AF-A0A137QK05-F1
#
_entry.id   AF-A0A137QK05-F1
#
_cell.length_a   1.000
_cell.length_b   1.000
_cell.length_c   1.000
_cell.angle_alpha   90.00
_cell.angle_beta   90.00
_cell.angle_gamma   90.00
#
_symmetry.space_group_name_H-M   'P 1'
#
loop_
_entity.id
_entity.type
_entity.pdbx_description
1 polymer ?
#
loop_
_entity_poly.entity_id
_entity_poly.type
_entity_poly.pdbx_seq_one_letter_code
_entity_poly.pdbx_strand_id
1 'polypeptide(L)' 'MQWDHEIKLTDNAPSELWAKIYPMILKKEEELDAFIDKNLKSERICISKLQYAAPCFFIPKKDGSK' A
#
# COMPACT_ATOMS: atom_id res chain seq x y z
N MET A 1 1.70 6.47 -22.28
CA MET A 1 1.99 5.34 -21.36
C MET A 1 1.29 4.13 -21.93
N GLN A 2 2.05 3.06 -22.19
CA GLN A 2 1.57 1.91 -22.95
C GLN A 2 1.10 0.88 -21.93
N TRP A 3 -0.21 0.56 -21.95
CA TRP A 3 -0.96 -0.29 -21.02
C TRP A 3 -1.44 0.41 -19.73
N ASP A 4 -2.62 1.01 -19.80
CA ASP A 4 -3.42 1.35 -18.63
C ASP A 4 -4.16 0.09 -18.15
N HIS A 5 -4.07 -0.21 -16.85
CA HIS A 5 -4.65 -1.42 -16.27
C HIS A 5 -5.96 -1.07 -15.57
N GLU A 6 -7.08 -1.29 -16.26
CA GLU A 6 -8.42 -1.10 -15.68
C GLU A 6 -8.75 -2.24 -14.70
N ILE A 7 -9.21 -1.88 -13.49
CA ILE A 7 -9.74 -2.83 -12.50
C ILE A 7 -11.25 -2.63 -12.42
N LYS A 8 -12.02 -3.62 -12.90
CA LYS A 8 -13.49 -3.62 -12.83
C LYS A 8 -13.96 -4.25 -11.53
N LEU A 9 -14.64 -3.47 -10.70
CA LEU A 9 -15.31 -3.98 -9.49
C LEU A 9 -16.60 -4.72 -9.88
N THR A 10 -17.03 -5.66 -9.03
CA THR A 10 -18.30 -6.36 -9.20
C THR A 10 -19.47 -5.47 -8.75
N ASP A 11 -20.68 -5.73 -9.27
CA ASP A 11 -21.87 -4.91 -8.96
C ASP A 11 -22.23 -4.86 -7.48
N ASN A 12 -21.77 -5.84 -6.69
CA ASN A 12 -21.99 -5.94 -5.25
C ASN A 12 -20.78 -5.48 -4.41
N ALA A 13 -19.82 -4.77 -5.01
CA ALA A 13 -18.67 -4.26 -4.27
C ALA A 13 -19.11 -3.27 -3.18
N PRO A 14 -18.56 -3.38 -1.96
CA PRO A 14 -18.92 -2.48 -0.87
C PRO A 14 -18.39 -1.07 -1.16
N SER A 15 -19.18 -0.04 -0.85
CA SER A 15 -18.78 1.37 -1.06
C SER A 15 -17.52 1.79 -0.31
N GLU A 16 -17.20 1.11 0.79
CA GLU A 16 -15.98 1.31 1.58
C GLU A 16 -15.33 -0.03 1.93
N LEU A 17 -14.00 -0.06 1.90
CA LEU A 17 -13.22 -1.17 2.46
C LEU A 17 -12.53 -0.68 3.72
N TRP A 18 -13.13 -0.98 4.87
CA TRP A 18 -12.53 -0.70 6.16
C TRP A 18 -11.38 -1.68 6.43
N ALA A 19 -10.17 -1.21 6.19
CA ALA A 19 -8.95 -1.93 6.55
C ALA A 19 -8.71 -1.85 8.06
N LYS A 20 -8.45 -3.00 8.69
CA LYS A 20 -7.92 -3.03 10.04
C LYS A 20 -6.46 -2.55 10.01
N ILE A 21 -6.17 -1.48 10.74
CA ILE A 21 -4.78 -1.04 10.98
C ILE A 21 -4.18 -1.98 12.02
N TYR A 22 -3.09 -2.65 11.64
CA TYR A 22 -2.36 -3.51 12.54
C TYR A 22 -1.26 -2.71 13.23
N PRO A 23 -1.13 -2.77 14.58
CA PRO A 23 -0.04 -2.11 15.27
C PRO A 23 1.30 -2.68 14.82
N MET A 24 2.24 -1.79 14.48
CA MET A 24 3.59 -2.15 14.07
C MET A 24 4.60 -1.75 15.14
N ILE A 25 5.72 -2.47 15.16
CA ILE A 25 6.88 -2.10 15.99
C ILE A 25 7.58 -0.92 15.28
N LEU A 26 8.09 0.04 16.06
CA LEU A 26 8.73 1.27 15.57
C LEU A 26 9.67 1.06 14.37
N LYS A 27 10.56 0.06 14.43
CA LYS A 27 11.49 -0.26 13.34
C LYS A 27 10.80 -0.58 12.00
N LYS A 28 9.63 -1.22 12.03
CA LYS A 28 8.85 -1.54 10.82
C LYS A 28 8.10 -0.31 10.29
N GLU A 29 7.72 0.61 11.18
CA GLU A 29 7.09 1.87 10.82
C GLU A 29 8.10 2.79 10.09
N GLU A 30 9.31 2.93 10.65
CA GLU A 30 10.40 3.67 9.99
C GLU A 30 10.76 3.10 8.59
N GLU A 31 10.74 1.77 8.45
CA GLU A 31 10.96 1.11 7.15
C GLU A 31 9.82 1.39 6.16
N LEU A 32 8.58 1.44 6.64
CA LEU A 32 7.42 1.80 5.83
C LEU A 32 7.48 3.26 5.38
N ASP A 33 7.82 4.19 6.26
CA ASP A 33 7.93 5.61 5.91
C ASP A 33 8.99 5.83 4.82
N ALA A 34 10.17 5.21 4.97
CA ALA A 34 11.22 5.28 3.96
C ALA A 34 10.79 4.66 2.61
N PHE A 35 10.00 3.57 2.65
CA PHE A 35 9.44 2.97 1.44
C PHE A 35 8.43 3.90 0.75
N ILE A 36 7.52 4.53 1.50
CA ILE A 36 6.51 5.45 0.97
C ILE A 36 7.19 6.66 0.34
N ASP A 37 8.14 7.29 1.02
CA ASP A 37 8.90 8.45 0.52
C ASP A 37 9.61 8.16 -0.81
N LYS A 38 10.27 7.00 -0.91
CA LYS A 38 10.96 6.58 -2.14
C LYS A 38 9.98 6.40 -3.31
N ASN A 39 8.81 5.82 -3.06
CA ASN A 39 7.82 5.56 -4.10
C ASN A 39 7.06 6.83 -4.51
N LEU A 40 6.82 7.76 -3.58
CA LEU A 40 6.30 9.10 -3.88
C LEU A 40 7.29 9.87 -4.77
N LYS A 41 8.59 9.89 -4.42
CA LYS A 41 9.64 10.56 -5.21
C LYS A 41 9.84 9.96 -6.61
N SER A 42 9.52 8.69 -6.79
CA SER A 42 9.58 8.02 -8.10
C SER A 42 8.24 8.04 -8.84
N GLU A 43 7.24 8.74 -8.31
CA GLU A 43 5.89 8.91 -8.89
C GLU A 43 5.17 7.57 -9.14
N ARG A 44 5.59 6.50 -8.46
CA ARG A 44 4.94 5.18 -8.55
C ARG A 44 3.65 5.12 -7.76
N ILE A 45 3.55 5.92 -6.71
CA ILE A 45 2.35 6.09 -5.89
C ILE A 45 2.09 7.58 -5.71
N CYS A 46 0.86 7.92 -5.37
CA CYS A 46 0.45 9.29 -5.06
C CYS A 46 -0.48 9.30 -3.84
N ILE A 47 -0.60 10.47 -3.20
CA ILE A 47 -1.57 10.67 -2.13
C ILE A 47 -2.98 10.61 -2.74
N SER A 48 -3.85 9.79 -2.17
CA SER A 48 -5.23 9.64 -2.63
C SER A 48 -6.22 9.88 -1.49
N LYS A 49 -7.45 10.24 -1.84
CA LYS A 49 -8.59 10.41 -0.91
C LYS A 49 -9.65 9.32 -1.17
N LEU A 50 -9.21 8.07 -1.35
CA LEU A 50 -10.08 6.95 -1.63
C LEU A 50 -10.71 6.40 -0.34
N GLN A 51 -11.98 5.97 -0.43
CA GLN A 51 -12.68 5.25 0.64
C GLN A 51 -12.25 3.77 0.74
N TYR A 52 -11.41 3.31 -0.20
CA TYR A 52 -10.85 1.97 -0.24
C TYR A 52 -9.42 2.01 0.29
N ALA A 53 -9.15 1.22 1.32
CA ALA A 53 -7.80 1.02 1.83
C ALA A 53 -7.53 -0.48 2.02
N ALA A 54 -6.27 -0.87 1.89
CA ALA A 54 -5.78 -2.18 2.26
C ALA A 54 -4.55 -2.00 3.16
N PRO A 55 -4.42 -2.77 4.26
CA PRO A 55 -3.26 -2.66 5.13
C PRO A 55 -2.03 -3.21 4.41
N CYS A 56 -0.86 -2.60 4.65
CA CYS A 56 0.43 -3.06 4.13
C CYS A 56 1.42 -3.18 5.28
N PHE A 57 2.29 -4.18 5.24
CA PHE A 57 3.36 -4.39 6.22
C PHE A 57 4.50 -5.19 5.60
N PHE A 58 5.69 -5.06 6.20
CA PHE A 58 6.89 -5.78 5.77
C PHE A 58 7.03 -7.14 6.48
N ILE A 59 7.37 -8.14 5.68
CA ILE A 59 7.80 -9.47 6.13
C ILE A 59 9.27 -9.63 5.75
N PRO A 60 10.15 -10.00 6.70
CA PRO A 60 11.55 -10.27 6.39
C PRO A 60 11.67 -11.42 5.38
N LYS A 61 12.47 -11.25 4.34
CA LYS A 61 12.76 -12.31 3.39
C LYS A 61 13.72 -13.34 4.02
N LYS A 62 13.60 -14.59 3.59
CA LYS A 62 14.41 -15.72 4.10
C LYS A 62 15.91 -15.54 3.86
N ASP A 63 16.27 -14.88 2.77
CA ASP A 63 17.67 -14.60 2.38
C ASP A 63 18.27 -13.40 3.13
N GLY A 64 17.52 -12.77 4.03
CA GLY A 64 17.97 -11.61 4.78
C GLY A 64 17.99 -10.31 3.97
N SER A 65 17.51 -10.33 2.73
CA SER A 65 17.31 -9.11 1.97
C SER A 65 16.13 -8.31 2.52
N LYS A 66 16.23 -6.99 2.40
CA LYS A 66 15.11 -6.08 2.63
C LYS A 66 14.16 -6.12 1.42
#